data_AF-A0A947NM10-F1
#
_entry.id   AF-A0A947NM10-F1
#
_cell.length_a   1.000
_cell.length_b   1.000
_cell.length_c   1.000
_cell.angle_alpha   90.00
_cell.angle_beta   90.00
_cell.angle_gamma   90.00
#
_symmetry.space_group_name_H-M   'P 1'
#
loop_
_entity.id
_entity.type
_entity.pdbx_description
1 polymer ?
#
loop_
_entity_poly.entity_id
_entity_poly.type
_entity_poly.pdbx_seq_one_letter_code
_entity_poly.pdbx_strand_id
1 'polypeptide(L)' 'MEHAFGTIEQPEVLPIADIKQENERVRTFYFDKAMKSQPGQFVIVWIPRLDEKPFSIASEEN' A
#
# COMPACT_ATOMS: atom_id res chain seq x y z
N MET A 1 10.52 -5.85 27.68
CA MET A 1 10.87 -4.56 27.08
C MET A 1 9.71 -4.23 26.16
N GLU A 2 8.80 -3.37 26.62
CA GLU A 2 7.63 -2.98 25.83
C GLU A 2 8.09 -2.13 24.66
N HIS A 3 7.81 -2.59 23.44
CA HIS A 3 8.05 -1.81 22.24
C HIS A 3 6.94 -0.75 22.15
N ALA A 4 7.25 0.47 22.58
CA ALA A 4 6.36 1.62 22.61
C ALA A 4 5.98 2.18 21.21
N PHE A 5 6.33 1.49 20.14
CA PHE A 5 5.82 1.72 18.79
C PHE A 5 5.60 0.34 18.19
N GLY A 6 4.40 0.10 17.65
CA GLY A 6 3.96 -1.22 17.18
C GLY A 6 5.03 -1.92 16.36
N THR A 7 5.09 -3.25 16.51
CA THR A 7 5.96 -4.15 15.76
C THR A 7 6.14 -3.63 14.33
N ILE A 8 7.37 -3.29 13.93
CA ILE A 8 7.66 -3.05 12.51
C ILE A 8 7.46 -4.41 11.84
N GLU A 9 6.25 -4.63 11.32
CA GLU A 9 5.95 -5.81 10.54
C GLU A 9 6.85 -5.76 9.31
N GLN A 10 7.49 -6.89 9.01
CA GLN A 10 8.29 -7.01 7.80
C GLN A 10 7.42 -6.63 6.60
N PRO A 11 7.98 -5.96 5.56
CA PRO A 11 7.20 -5.62 4.38
C PRO A 11 6.62 -6.88 3.77
N GLU A 12 5.30 -6.87 3.53
CA GLU A 12 4.60 -7.99 2.92
C GLU A 12 4.58 -7.82 1.40
N VAL A 13 4.97 -8.87 0.68
CA VAL A 13 4.90 -8.89 -0.78
C VAL A 13 3.51 -9.34 -1.20
N LEU A 14 2.79 -8.50 -1.94
CA LEU A 14 1.48 -8.80 -2.49
C LEU A 14 1.53 -8.91 -4.02
N PRO A 15 0.88 -9.91 -4.63
CA PRO A 15 0.67 -9.91 -6.07
C PRO A 15 -0.32 -8.79 -6.45
N ILE A 16 -0.10 -8.18 -7.61
CA ILE A 16 -1.05 -7.23 -8.19
C ILE A 16 -2.24 -8.03 -8.73
N ALA A 17 -3.43 -7.76 -8.21
CA ALA A 17 -4.67 -8.43 -8.62
C ALA A 17 -5.23 -7.84 -9.92
N ASP A 18 -5.20 -6.51 -10.05
CA ASP A 18 -5.61 -5.81 -11.26
C ASP A 18 -4.87 -4.45 -11.41
N ILE A 19 -4.82 -3.94 -12.64
CA ILE A 19 -4.29 -2.62 -12.97
C ILE A 19 -5.33 -1.88 -13.82
N LYS A 20 -5.91 -0.83 -13.26
CA LYS A 20 -6.82 0.05 -13.98
C LYS A 20 -6.10 1.32 -14.44
N GLN A 21 -6.19 1.62 -15.73
CA GLN A 21 -5.72 2.90 -16.26
C GLN A 21 -6.81 3.96 -16.10
N GLU A 22 -6.57 4.96 -15.25
CA GLU A 22 -7.51 6.06 -15.04
C GLU A 22 -7.36 7.13 -16.13
N ASN A 23 -6.12 7.38 -16.57
CA ASN A 23 -5.79 8.27 -17.69
C ASN A 23 -4.35 8.04 -18.19
N GLU A 24 -3.82 8.94 -19.01
CA GLU A 24 -2.45 8.85 -19.57
C GLU A 24 -1.33 8.83 -18.51
N ARG A 25 -1.56 9.39 -17.33
CA ARG A 25 -0.54 9.58 -16.28
C ARG A 25 -0.84 8.85 -14.97
N VAL A 26 -2.02 8.26 -14.82
CA VAL A 26 -2.48 7.66 -13.57
C VAL A 26 -2.94 6.22 -13.80
N ARG A 27 -2.45 5.32 -12.95
CA ARG A 27 -2.89 3.93 -12.85
C ARG A 27 -3.23 3.60 -11.40
N THR A 28 -4.30 2.84 -11.22
CA THR A 28 -4.71 2.26 -9.95
C THR A 28 -4.29 0.79 -9.92
N PHE A 29 -3.63 0.36 -8.85
CA PHE A 29 -3.21 -1.02 -8.63
C PHE A 29 -4.05 -1.63 -7.52
N TYR A 30 -4.73 -2.73 -7.83
CA TYR A 30 -5.57 -3.44 -6.87
C TYR A 30 -4.80 -4.63 -6.27
N PHE A 31 -5.07 -4.90 -4.99
CA PHE A 31 -4.49 -6.01 -4.23
C PHE A 31 -5.62 -6.72 -3.49
N ASP A 32 -5.61 -8.06 -3.47
CA ASP A 32 -6.60 -8.88 -2.76
C ASP A 32 -6.33 -8.95 -1.25
N LYS A 33 -6.14 -7.79 -0.63
CA LYS A 33 -5.92 -7.65 0.81
C LYS A 33 -6.62 -6.41 1.33
N ALA A 34 -7.47 -6.61 2.34
CA ALA A 34 -8.07 -5.51 3.07
C ALA A 34 -7.00 -4.73 3.84
N MET A 35 -6.79 -3.48 3.44
CA MET A 35 -5.87 -2.54 4.09
C MET A 35 -6.67 -1.50 4.87
N LYS A 36 -7.05 -1.85 6.10
CA LYS A 36 -7.79 -0.94 6.99
C LYS A 36 -6.99 0.34 7.21
N SER A 37 -7.58 1.47 6.87
CA SER A 37 -6.92 2.78 6.96
C SER A 37 -7.86 3.87 7.47
N GLN A 38 -7.29 4.86 8.13
CA GLN A 38 -7.97 6.10 8.54
C GLN A 38 -7.50 7.26 7.67
N PRO A 39 -8.33 8.31 7.48
CA PRO A 39 -7.91 9.51 6.77
C PRO A 39 -6.59 10.07 7.31
N GLY A 40 -5.63 10.31 6.42
CA GLY A 40 -4.28 10.78 6.76
C GLY A 40 -3.23 9.67 6.95
N GLN A 41 -3.63 8.39 6.93
CA GLN A 41 -2.69 7.27 6.89
C GLN A 41 -2.27 6.93 5.46
N PHE A 42 -1.07 6.37 5.33
CA PHE A 42 -0.49 5.90 4.08
C PHE A 42 0.31 4.62 4.33
N VAL A 43 0.56 3.86 3.26
CA VAL A 43 1.48 2.72 3.28
C VAL A 43 2.81 3.14 2.67
N ILE A 44 3.90 2.57 3.18
CA ILE A 44 5.20 2.64 2.53
C ILE A 44 5.29 1.47 1.56
N VAL A 45 5.31 1.77 0.26
CA VAL A 45 5.49 0.77 -0.77
C VAL A 45 6.96 0.68 -1.10
N TRP A 46 7.56 -0.49 -0.86
CA TRP A 46 8.89 -0.78 -1.34
C TRP A 46 8.82 -1.25 -2.80
N ILE A 47 9.41 -0.47 -3.71
CA ILE A 47 9.47 -0.82 -5.14
C ILE A 47 10.84 -1.40 -5.43
N PRO A 48 10.93 -2.68 -5.84
CA PRO A 48 12.20 -3.31 -6.14
C PRO A 48 13.03 -2.46 -7.11
N ARG A 49 14.30 -2.23 -6.76
CA ARG A 49 15.30 -1.51 -7.58
C ARG A 49 15.01 -0.02 -7.80
N LEU A 50 13.97 0.54 -7.19
CA LEU A 50 13.67 1.97 -7.23
C LEU A 50 13.94 2.59 -5.87
N ASP A 51 12.98 2.48 -4.95
CA ASP A 51 13.08 2.93 -3.56
C ASP A 51 11.75 2.62 -2.84
N GLU A 52 11.66 3.02 -1.58
CA GLU A 52 10.40 3.15 -0.85
C GLU A 52 9.70 4.49 -1.13
N LYS A 53 8.36 4.45 -1.29
CA LYS A 53 7.54 5.66 -1.48
C LYS A 53 6.23 5.56 -0.70
N PRO A 54 5.74 6.68 -0.12
CA PRO A 54 4.44 6.71 0.52
C PRO A 54 3.33 6.72 -0.53
N PHE A 55 2.32 5.87 -0.34
CA PHE A 55 1.09 5.83 -1.14
C PHE A 55 -0.14 5.88 -0.23
N SER A 56 -1.11 6.71 -0.61
CA SER A 56 -2.42 6.72 0.04
C SER A 56 -3.25 5.52 -0.44
N ILE A 57 -4.11 5.02 0.44
CA ILE A 57 -5.11 4.01 0.09
C ILE A 57 -6.32 4.76 -0.46
N ALA A 58 -6.68 4.47 -1.72
CA ALA A 58 -7.75 5.18 -2.42
C ALA A 58 -9.15 4.63 -2.08
N SER A 59 -9.26 3.32 -1.84
CA SER A 59 -10.51 2.65 -1.50
C SER A 59 -10.25 1.34 -0.77
N GLU A 60 -11.20 0.97 0.10
CA GLU A 60 -11.36 -0.39 0.62
C GLU A 60 -12.61 -0.97 -0.06
N GLU A 61 -12.49 -1.36 -1.33
CA GLU A 61 -13.56 -2.08 -2.01
C GLU A 61 -13.46 -3.55 -1.59
N ASN A 62 -14.54 -4.09 -1.02
CA ASN A 62 -14.61 -5.43 -0.44
C ASN A 62 -15.30 -6.43 -1.35
#